data_AF-A0A843DQD3-F1
#
_entry.id   AF-A0A843DQD3-F1
#
_cell.length_a   1.000
_cell.length_b   1.000
_cell.length_c   1.000
_cell.angle_alpha   90.00
_cell.angle_beta   90.00
_cell.angle_gamma   90.00
#
_symmetry.space_group_name_H-M   'P 1'
#
loop_
_entity.id
_entity.type
_entity.pdbx_description
1 polymer ?
#
loop_
_entity_poly.entity_id
_entity_poly.type
_entity_poly.pdbx_seq_one_letter_code
_entity_poly.pdbx_strand_id
1 'polypeptide(L)' 'MDISEITGRTKQLLNYQLNILRKEGLAVDRPDPKDRRRRSITLTGKGRMAVGWV' A
#
# COMPACT_ATOMS: atom_id res chain seq x y z
N MET A 1 11.87 -1.49 -4.71
CA MET A 1 12.20 -1.09 -3.33
C MET A 1 11.11 -1.68 -2.44
N ASP A 2 11.48 -2.56 -1.50
CA ASP A 2 10.51 -3.25 -0.63
C ASP A 2 10.10 -2.32 0.53
N ILE A 3 8.81 -2.17 0.80
CA ILE A 3 8.29 -1.27 1.85
C ILE A 3 8.80 -1.67 3.24
N SER A 4 9.09 -2.96 3.46
CA SER A 4 9.66 -3.41 4.73
C SER A 4 11.06 -2.87 4.99
N GLU A 5 11.88 -2.71 3.95
CA GLU A 5 13.24 -2.17 4.07
C GLU A 5 13.23 -0.67 4.36
N ILE A 6 12.25 0.06 3.82
CA ILE A 6 12.12 1.52 3.99
C ILE A 6 11.62 1.87 5.38
N THR A 7 10.65 1.10 5.88
CA THR A 7 9.91 1.45 7.10
C THR A 7 10.48 0.78 8.36
N GLY A 8 11.39 -0.19 8.21
CA GLY A 8 11.86 -1.02 9.32
C GLY A 8 10.75 -1.87 9.95
N ARG A 9 9.61 -2.05 9.27
CA ARG A 9 8.42 -2.75 9.80
C ARG A 9 8.35 -4.17 9.30
N THR A 10 7.76 -5.04 10.13
CA THR A 10 7.53 -6.44 9.75
C THR A 10 6.51 -6.54 8.62
N LYS A 11 6.66 -7.58 7.78
CA LYS A 11 5.70 -7.87 6.69
C LYS A 11 4.28 -8.06 7.20
N GLN A 12 4.10 -8.65 8.38
CA GLN A 12 2.78 -8.81 9.01
C GLN A 12 2.12 -7.46 9.32
N LEU A 13 2.86 -6.54 9.98
CA LEU A 13 2.33 -5.23 10.32
C LEU A 13 1.97 -4.43 9.07
N LEU A 14 2.83 -4.48 8.05
CA LEU A 14 2.56 -3.84 6.77
C LEU A 14 1.31 -4.40 6.10
N ASN A 15 1.16 -5.72 6.04
CA ASN A 15 -0.04 -6.34 5.49
C ASN A 15 -1.31 -5.96 6.25
N TYR A 16 -1.24 -5.86 7.57
CA TYR A 16 -2.34 -5.41 8.40
C TYR A 16 -2.74 -3.96 8.07
N GLN A 17 -1.77 -3.04 8.06
CA GLN A 17 -2.01 -1.63 7.74
C GLN A 17 -2.56 -1.46 6.31
N LEU A 18 -1.99 -2.16 5.34
CA LEU A 18 -2.45 -2.14 3.96
C LEU A 18 -3.88 -2.66 3.82
N ASN A 19 -4.27 -3.68 4.59
CA ASN A 19 -5.63 -4.19 4.56
C ASN A 19 -6.64 -3.15 5.07
N ILE A 20 -6.29 -2.40 6.11
CA ILE A 20 -7.10 -1.27 6.60
C ILE A 20 -7.24 -0.22 5.50
N LEU A 21 -6.13 0.21 4.89
CA LEU A 21 -6.16 1.21 3.82
C LEU A 21 -6.98 0.77 2.61
N ARG A 22 -6.97 -0.53 2.27
CA ARG A 22 -7.82 -1.09 1.21
C ARG A 22 -9.29 -1.08 1.59
N LYS A 23 -9.65 -1.51 2.81
CA LYS A 23 -11.03 -1.49 3.31
C LYS A 23 -11.61 -0.08 3.31
N GLU A 24 -10.80 0.92 3.64
CA GLU A 24 -11.19 2.34 3.65
C GLU A 24 -11.21 2.99 2.26
N GLY A 25 -10.84 2.26 1.20
CA GLY A 25 -10.75 2.76 -0.16
C GLY A 25 -9.62 3.78 -0.37
N LEU A 26 -8.60 3.78 0.48
CA LEU A 26 -7.45 4.71 0.45
C LEU A 26 -6.30 4.15 -0.40
N ALA A 27 -6.20 2.84 -0.56
CA ALA A 27 -5.18 2.17 -1.36
C ALA A 27 -5.77 1.03 -2.20
N VAL A 28 -5.15 0.77 -3.36
CA VAL A 28 -5.51 -0.34 -4.24
C VAL A 28 -4.27 -1.13 -4.65
N ASP A 29 -4.45 -2.44 -4.82
CA ASP A 29 -3.44 -3.33 -5.39
C ASP A 29 -3.49 -3.22 -6.91
N ARG A 30 -2.32 -3.05 -7.52
CA ARG A 30 -2.12 -3.22 -8.96
C ARG A 30 -1.10 -4.34 -9.18
N PRO A 31 -1.48 -5.42 -9.87
CA PRO A 31 -0.52 -6.43 -10.26
C PRO A 31 0.53 -5.79 -11.17
N ASP A 32 1.79 -6.18 -10.99
CA ASP A 32 2.84 -5.74 -11.89
C ASP A 32 2.61 -6.38 -13.27
N PRO A 33 2.59 -5.60 -14.37
CA PRO A 33 2.34 -6.13 -15.71
C PRO A 33 3.45 -7.07 -16.20
N LYS A 34 4.65 -7.00 -15.63
CA LYS A 34 5.80 -7.84 -15.98
C LYS A 34 5.93 -9.08 -15.09
N ASP A 35 5.42 -9.03 -13.86
CA ASP A 35 5.46 -10.15 -12.91
C ASP A 35 4.20 -10.19 -12.03
N ARG A 36 3.27 -11.09 -12.35
CA ARG A 36 2.02 -11.27 -11.58
C ARG A 36 2.23 -11.67 -10.12
N ARG A 37 3.43 -12.13 -9.73
CA ARG A 37 3.77 -12.42 -8.32
C ARG A 37 4.07 -11.14 -7.54
N ARG A 38 4.41 -10.05 -8.23
CA ARG A 38 4.64 -8.74 -7.63
C ARG A 38 3.33 -7.95 -7.64
N ARG A 39 3.04 -7.34 -6.49
CA ARG A 39 1.92 -6.43 -6.33
C ARG A 39 2.48 -5.08 -5.96
N SER A 40 2.12 -4.08 -6.74
CA SER A 40 2.34 -2.68 -6.40
C SER A 40 1.11 -2.15 -5.68
N ILE A 41 1.33 -1.21 -4.76
CA ILE A 41 0.24 -0.59 -4.00
C ILE A 41 0.22 0.88 -4.39
N THR A 42 -0.95 1.36 -4.77
CA THR A 42 -1.14 2.75 -5.21
C THR A 42 -2.20 3.42 -4.33
N LEU A 43 -1.93 4.64 -3.87
CA LEU A 43 -2.93 5.45 -3.17
C LEU A 43 -4.04 5.89 -4.14
N THR A 44 -5.28 5.85 -3.69
CA THR A 44 -6.42 6.41 -4.42
C THR A 44 -6.43 7.93 -4.33
N GLY A 45 -7.34 8.59 -5.07
CA GLY A 45 -7.57 10.03 -4.88
C GLY A 45 -7.88 10.38 -3.42
N LYS A 46 -8.76 9.59 -2.77
CA LYS A 46 -9.09 9.71 -1.34
C LYS A 46 -7.85 9.51 -0.45
N GLY A 47 -7.04 8.49 -0.73
CA GLY A 47 -5.81 8.22 0.02
C GLY A 47 -4.79 9.34 -0.08
N ARG A 48 -4.61 9.94 -1.25
CA ARG A 48 -3.72 11.09 -1.44
C ARG A 48 -4.19 12.32 -0.68
N MET A 49 -5.49 12.60 -0.68
CA MET A 49 -6.05 13.70 0.11
C MET A 49 -5.84 13.47 1.60
N ALA A 50 -6.07 12.24 2.10
CA ALA A 50 -5.86 11.93 3.52
C ALA A 50 -4.41 12.17 4.00
N VAL A 51 -3.41 11.93 3.14
CA VAL A 51 -2.00 12.21 3.45
C VAL A 51 -1.69 13.71 3.41
N GLY A 52 -2.29 14.46 2.48
CA GLY A 52 -2.07 15.91 2.37
C GLY A 52 -2.71 16.75 3.49
N TRP A 53 -3.43 16.13 4.42
CA TRP A 53 -4.04 16.75 5.60
C TRP A 53 -3.20 16.57 6.88
N VAL A 54 -2.03 15.92 6.79
CA VAL A 54 -1.08 15.69 7.89
C VAL A 54 0.10 16.63 7.77
#